data_AF-A0A519PMJ0-F1
#
_entry.id   AF-A0A519PMJ0-F1
#
_cell.length_a   1.000
_cell.length_b   1.000
_cell.length_c   1.000
_cell.angle_alpha   90.00
_cell.angle_beta   90.00
_cell.angle_gamma   90.00
#
_symmetry.space_group_name_H-M   'P 1'
#
loop_
_entity.id
_entity.type
_entity.pdbx_description
1 polymer ?
#
loop_
_entity_poly.entity_id
_entity_poly.type
_entity_poly.pdbx_seq_one_letter_code
_entity_poly.pdbx_strand_id
1 'polypeptide(L)'
;RTVRDSHFRAVRKMVKKSDVMVFTLGLTEMWMDKVDGAAYPTCPGTVAGEFDPERHVFKNLSFGEILEDMEATMAWMRKHNPNLKFLLTVSPVPLAATAEDQHVAVSTTYSKSVLRAVAGELRARHDYVDYFPSYEIITAPMSRGAHYESGMREVSMDGVANVMRCFFEAHGDFRGPPSPKLEMAGSAEYETAEAKEMEVICDEAKLDPVVA
;
A
#
# COMPACT_ATOMS: atom_id res chain seq x y z
N ARG A 1 1.64 22.40 -14.59
CA ARG A 1 0.20 22.34 -14.98
C ARG A 1 -0.08 21.14 -15.87
N THR A 2 0.61 20.98 -17.00
CA THR A 2 0.44 19.84 -17.95
C THR A 2 0.58 18.45 -17.30
N VAL A 3 1.57 18.23 -16.43
CA VAL A 3 1.77 16.95 -15.72
C VAL A 3 0.58 16.61 -14.82
N ARG A 4 0.09 17.57 -14.04
CA ARG A 4 -1.07 17.40 -13.15
C ARG A 4 -2.33 17.05 -13.95
N ASP A 5 -2.58 17.76 -15.04
CA ASP A 5 -3.77 17.51 -15.87
C ASP A 5 -3.69 16.14 -16.55
N SER A 6 -2.47 15.70 -16.93
CA SER A 6 -2.23 14.35 -17.45
C SER A 6 -2.51 13.28 -16.39
N HIS A 7 -2.01 13.47 -15.17
CA HIS A 7 -2.25 12.58 -14.03
C HIS A 7 -3.75 12.45 -13.73
N PHE A 8 -4.49 13.57 -13.65
CA PHE A 8 -5.94 13.52 -13.41
C PHE A 8 -6.72 12.81 -14.53
N ARG A 9 -6.30 12.94 -15.79
CA ARG A 9 -6.89 12.15 -16.89
C ARG A 9 -6.62 10.65 -16.71
N ALA A 10 -5.41 10.28 -16.29
CA ALA A 10 -5.04 8.89 -16.03
C ALA A 10 -5.84 8.30 -14.86
N VAL A 11 -5.93 9.01 -13.73
CA VAL A 11 -6.75 8.60 -12.56
C VAL A 11 -8.22 8.45 -12.94
N ARG A 12 -8.77 9.39 -13.71
CA ARG A 12 -10.15 9.29 -14.18
C ARG A 12 -10.37 8.07 -15.09
N LYS A 13 -9.40 7.77 -15.96
CA LYS A 13 -9.44 6.58 -16.83
C LYS A 13 -9.37 5.30 -15.99
N MET A 14 -8.48 5.25 -15.01
CA MET A 14 -8.34 4.12 -14.08
C MET A 14 -9.68 3.82 -13.40
N VAL A 15 -10.28 4.79 -12.70
CA VAL A 15 -11.56 4.57 -12.00
C VAL A 15 -12.66 4.10 -12.96
N LYS A 16 -12.76 4.70 -14.15
CA LYS A 16 -13.83 4.39 -15.12
C LYS A 16 -13.67 3.08 -15.88
N LYS A 17 -12.45 2.54 -15.99
CA LYS A 17 -12.15 1.42 -16.91
C LYS A 17 -11.59 0.18 -16.22
N SER A 18 -11.15 0.27 -14.97
CA SER A 18 -10.68 -0.91 -14.24
C SER A 18 -11.85 -1.84 -13.90
N ASP A 19 -11.61 -3.14 -14.05
CA ASP A 19 -12.53 -4.17 -13.55
C ASP A 19 -12.29 -4.46 -12.06
N VAL A 20 -11.01 -4.42 -11.65
CA VAL A 20 -10.55 -4.66 -10.28
C VAL A 20 -9.56 -3.56 -9.88
N MET A 21 -9.70 -3.06 -8.66
CA MET A 21 -8.71 -2.21 -8.00
C MET A 21 -8.08 -2.96 -6.83
N VAL A 22 -6.76 -3.14 -6.88
CA VAL A 22 -6.00 -3.77 -5.80
C VAL A 22 -5.52 -2.69 -4.85
N PHE A 23 -5.88 -2.78 -3.57
CA PHE A 23 -5.42 -1.90 -2.51
C PHE A 23 -4.64 -2.68 -1.46
N THR A 24 -3.37 -2.34 -1.31
CA THR A 24 -2.52 -2.86 -0.24
C THR A 24 -2.48 -1.84 0.89
N LEU A 25 -3.13 -2.18 2.01
CA LEU A 25 -3.19 -1.35 3.19
C LEU A 25 -1.82 -1.34 3.90
N GLY A 26 -1.20 -0.17 3.95
CA GLY A 26 0.16 0.01 4.47
C GLY A 26 0.19 0.23 5.97
N LEU A 27 -0.17 1.44 6.39
CA LEU A 27 0.00 1.97 7.74
C LEU A 27 -1.23 2.76 8.18
N THR A 28 -1.36 2.96 9.49
CA THR A 28 -2.39 3.80 10.13
C THR A 28 -1.85 5.18 10.52
N GLU A 29 -0.52 5.30 10.61
CA GLU A 29 0.18 6.54 10.91
C GLU A 29 0.31 7.41 9.66
N MET A 30 -0.02 8.69 9.80
CA MET A 30 0.13 9.70 8.77
C MET A 30 0.32 11.09 9.39
N TRP A 31 0.71 12.04 8.56
CA TRP A 31 0.71 13.46 8.89
C TRP A 31 -0.38 14.17 8.11
N MET A 32 -0.91 15.25 8.67
CA MET A 32 -1.95 16.05 8.04
C MET A 32 -1.60 17.52 8.05
N ASP A 33 -2.01 18.20 7.00
CA ASP A 33 -2.10 19.64 6.94
C ASP A 33 -3.42 20.12 7.59
N LYS A 34 -3.35 20.95 8.62
CA LYS A 34 -4.56 21.52 9.24
C LYS A 34 -5.26 22.56 8.36
N VAL A 35 -4.58 23.14 7.38
CA VAL A 35 -5.14 24.23 6.56
C VAL A 35 -6.05 23.69 5.47
N ASP A 36 -5.61 22.67 4.74
CA ASP A 36 -6.35 22.12 3.59
C ASP A 36 -6.76 20.64 3.76
N GLY A 37 -6.34 19.99 4.84
CA GLY A 37 -6.64 18.59 5.13
C GLY A 37 -5.81 17.60 4.31
N ALA A 38 -4.75 18.03 3.62
CA ALA A 38 -3.89 17.15 2.87
C ALA A 38 -3.24 16.09 3.78
N ALA A 39 -3.31 14.83 3.35
CA ALA A 39 -2.66 13.70 4.00
C ALA A 39 -1.24 13.51 3.44
N TYR A 40 -0.28 13.31 4.33
CA TYR A 40 1.11 13.02 4.01
C TYR A 40 1.50 11.65 4.60
N PRO A 41 2.10 10.75 3.80
CA PRO A 41 2.52 9.43 4.28
C PRO A 41 3.71 9.50 5.24
N THR A 42 4.48 10.60 5.20
CA THR A 42 5.64 10.86 6.07
C THR A 42 5.59 12.28 6.59
N CYS A 43 6.31 12.54 7.68
CA CYS A 43 6.45 13.89 8.21
C CYS A 43 7.05 14.83 7.15
N PRO A 44 6.44 16.00 6.88
CA PRO A 44 7.07 17.02 6.05
C PRO A 44 8.46 17.37 6.58
N GLY A 45 9.45 17.47 5.71
CA GLY A 45 10.86 17.63 6.08
C GLY A 45 11.67 16.33 6.18
N THR A 46 11.03 15.15 6.22
CA THR A 46 11.75 13.87 6.10
C THR A 46 12.23 13.61 4.67
N VAL A 47 11.32 13.75 3.71
CA VAL A 47 11.59 13.49 2.29
C VAL A 47 11.70 14.80 1.50
N ALA A 48 10.76 15.70 1.75
CA ALA A 48 10.64 16.98 1.08
C ALA A 48 9.79 17.94 1.94
N GLY A 49 9.86 19.24 1.63
CA GLY A 49 9.17 20.28 2.38
C GLY A 49 9.86 20.62 3.70
N GLU A 50 9.17 21.38 4.54
CA GLU A 50 9.64 21.79 5.87
C GLU A 50 8.56 21.45 6.90
N PHE A 51 8.97 20.96 8.06
CA PHE A 51 8.05 20.74 9.17
C PHE A 51 7.61 22.07 9.78
N ASP A 52 6.33 22.19 10.11
CA ASP A 52 5.75 23.34 10.79
C ASP A 52 4.79 22.78 11.85
N PRO A 53 5.11 22.89 13.15
CA PRO A 53 4.30 22.30 14.22
C PRO A 53 2.90 22.94 14.36
N GLU A 54 2.72 24.17 13.88
CA GLU A 54 1.40 24.82 13.91
C GLU A 54 0.50 24.24 12.82
N ARG A 55 1.07 23.83 11.68
CA ARG A 55 0.36 23.35 10.49
C ARG A 55 0.27 21.84 10.36
N HIS A 56 1.37 21.13 10.63
CA HIS A 56 1.50 19.69 10.42
C HIS A 56 1.22 18.93 11.71
N VAL A 57 0.24 18.03 11.66
CA VAL A 57 -0.19 17.24 12.81
C VAL A 57 -0.08 15.75 12.50
N PHE A 58 0.49 15.02 13.44
CA PHE A 58 0.51 13.56 13.40
C PHE A 58 -0.88 13.01 13.70
N LYS A 59 -1.27 11.95 12.98
CA LYS A 59 -2.50 11.22 13.21
C LYS A 59 -2.26 9.72 13.04
N ASN A 60 -2.70 8.96 14.03
CA ASN A 60 -2.82 7.51 13.95
C ASN A 60 -4.30 7.16 13.80
N LEU A 61 -4.70 6.73 12.60
CA LEU A 61 -6.11 6.53 12.28
C LEU A 61 -6.68 5.34 13.05
N SER A 62 -7.86 5.54 13.62
CA SER A 62 -8.62 4.47 14.27
C SER A 62 -9.32 3.56 13.25
N PHE A 63 -9.76 2.38 13.71
CA PHE A 63 -10.56 1.46 12.90
C PHE A 63 -11.77 2.15 12.24
N GLY A 64 -12.51 2.96 13.00
CA GLY A 64 -13.72 3.61 12.51
C GLY A 64 -13.44 4.61 11.40
N GLU A 65 -12.39 5.42 11.55
CA GLU A 65 -11.98 6.41 10.55
C GLU A 65 -11.55 5.74 9.25
N ILE A 66 -10.73 4.68 9.33
CA ILE A 66 -10.25 3.97 8.13
C ILE A 66 -11.43 3.28 7.43
N LEU A 67 -12.33 2.66 8.19
CA LEU A 67 -13.51 2.00 7.63
C LEU A 67 -14.41 3.01 6.89
N GLU A 68 -14.69 4.15 7.52
CA GLU A 68 -15.50 5.24 6.92
C GLU A 68 -14.84 5.79 5.64
N ASP A 69 -13.54 6.08 5.69
CA ASP A 69 -12.79 6.59 4.53
C ASP A 69 -12.77 5.59 3.36
N MET A 70 -12.57 4.30 3.66
CA MET A 70 -12.59 3.25 2.65
C MET A 70 -14.00 3.07 2.05
N GLU A 71 -15.05 3.03 2.88
CA GLU A 71 -16.44 2.94 2.41
C GLU A 71 -16.79 4.15 1.51
N ALA A 72 -16.47 5.37 1.95
CA ALA A 72 -16.70 6.59 1.18
C ALA A 72 -15.94 6.58 -0.16
N THR A 73 -14.68 6.15 -0.15
CA THR A 73 -13.84 6.05 -1.35
C THR A 73 -14.39 5.03 -2.33
N MET A 74 -14.71 3.82 -1.87
CA MET A 74 -15.28 2.76 -2.71
C MET A 74 -16.62 3.18 -3.29
N ALA A 75 -17.51 3.79 -2.49
CA ALA A 75 -18.80 4.30 -2.94
C ALA A 75 -18.63 5.38 -4.02
N TRP A 76 -17.69 6.32 -3.82
CA TRP A 76 -17.40 7.37 -4.81
C TRP A 76 -16.87 6.80 -6.13
N MET A 77 -15.96 5.81 -6.08
CA MET A 77 -15.44 5.16 -7.28
C MET A 77 -16.54 4.38 -8.00
N ARG A 78 -17.36 3.62 -7.26
CA ARG A 78 -18.46 2.83 -7.84
C ARG A 78 -19.60 3.68 -8.39
N LYS A 79 -19.80 4.90 -7.90
CA LYS A 79 -20.70 5.89 -8.54
C LYS A 79 -20.30 6.16 -10.00
N HIS A 80 -19.01 6.08 -10.32
CA HIS A 80 -18.49 6.31 -11.67
C HIS A 80 -18.22 5.02 -12.45
N ASN A 81 -18.10 3.88 -11.77
CA ASN A 81 -17.94 2.55 -12.34
C ASN A 81 -18.67 1.50 -11.46
N PRO A 82 -19.97 1.25 -11.71
CA PRO A 82 -20.78 0.34 -10.89
C PRO A 82 -20.32 -1.13 -10.91
N ASN A 83 -19.41 -1.51 -11.80
CA ASN A 83 -18.87 -2.86 -11.91
C ASN A 83 -17.51 -3.03 -11.24
N LEU A 84 -16.90 -1.94 -10.74
CA LEU A 84 -15.57 -1.97 -10.13
C LEU A 84 -15.54 -2.84 -8.87
N LYS A 85 -14.70 -3.87 -8.87
CA LYS A 85 -14.42 -4.71 -7.69
C LYS A 85 -13.16 -4.25 -6.99
N PHE A 86 -13.04 -4.57 -5.71
CA PHE A 86 -11.86 -4.25 -4.90
C PHE A 86 -11.24 -5.52 -4.37
N LEU A 87 -9.92 -5.62 -4.50
CA LEU A 87 -9.12 -6.65 -3.85
C LEU A 87 -8.24 -5.99 -2.80
N LEU A 88 -8.52 -6.28 -1.54
CA LEU A 88 -7.75 -5.74 -0.42
C LEU A 88 -6.63 -6.71 -0.03
N THR A 89 -5.50 -6.15 0.33
CA THR A 89 -4.42 -6.86 1.02
C THR A 89 -3.87 -5.98 2.15
N VAL A 90 -3.09 -6.56 3.06
CA VAL A 90 -2.35 -5.80 4.08
C VAL A 90 -0.86 -5.98 3.80
N SER A 91 -0.09 -4.90 3.86
CA SER A 91 1.35 -4.98 3.67
C SER A 91 2.01 -5.70 4.86
N PRO A 92 2.87 -6.71 4.63
CA PRO A 92 3.66 -7.36 5.68
C PRO A 92 4.86 -6.55 6.15
N VAL A 93 5.19 -5.44 5.48
CA VAL A 93 6.34 -4.60 5.85
C VAL A 93 6.04 -3.89 7.19
N PRO A 94 6.83 -4.11 8.25
CA PRO A 94 6.65 -3.46 9.55
C PRO A 94 7.06 -1.99 9.49
N LEU A 95 6.63 -1.18 10.47
CA LEU A 95 6.98 0.25 10.48
C LEU A 95 8.50 0.46 10.55
N ALA A 96 9.01 1.42 9.76
CA ALA A 96 10.38 1.93 9.85
C ALA A 96 10.62 2.69 11.17
N ALA A 97 9.71 3.61 11.47
CA ALA A 97 9.68 4.41 12.70
C ALA A 97 8.22 4.72 13.06
N THR A 98 7.99 5.15 14.30
CA THR A 98 6.68 5.56 14.82
C THR A 98 6.81 6.95 15.42
N ALA A 99 5.81 7.81 15.21
CA ALA A 99 5.74 9.11 15.89
C ALA A 99 5.02 9.04 17.25
N GLU A 100 4.40 7.90 17.56
CA GLU A 100 3.88 7.61 18.90
C GLU A 100 5.01 7.46 19.94
N ASP A 101 4.73 7.81 21.19
CA ASP A 101 5.62 7.59 22.34
C ASP A 101 5.59 6.11 22.81
N GLN A 102 5.89 5.20 21.90
CA GLN A 102 5.96 3.76 22.16
C GLN A 102 6.90 3.05 21.19
N HIS A 103 7.19 1.78 21.48
CA HIS A 103 8.10 0.99 20.66
C HIS A 103 7.51 0.67 19.27
N VAL A 104 8.32 0.77 18.21
CA VAL A 104 7.90 0.55 16.81
C VAL A 104 7.23 -0.80 16.56
N ALA A 105 7.63 -1.84 17.29
CA ALA A 105 6.99 -3.17 17.20
C ALA A 105 5.54 -3.16 17.72
N VAL A 106 5.24 -2.35 18.76
CA VAL A 106 3.88 -2.19 19.29
C VAL A 106 3.03 -1.39 18.30
N SER A 107 3.56 -0.29 17.76
CA SER A 107 2.89 0.49 16.70
C SER A 107 2.63 -0.35 15.45
N THR A 108 3.60 -1.15 15.02
CA THR A 108 3.44 -2.11 13.91
C THR A 108 2.32 -3.08 14.17
N THR A 109 2.32 -3.72 15.34
CA THR A 109 1.30 -4.71 15.68
C THR A 109 -0.08 -4.07 15.68
N TYR A 110 -0.23 -2.88 16.28
CA TYR A 110 -1.47 -2.12 16.27
C TYR A 110 -1.92 -1.82 14.83
N SER A 111 -1.04 -1.20 14.04
CA SER A 111 -1.34 -0.74 12.69
C SER A 111 -1.81 -1.88 11.79
N LYS A 112 -1.07 -2.99 11.76
CA LYS A 112 -1.44 -4.16 10.93
C LYS A 112 -2.72 -4.83 11.43
N SER A 113 -2.94 -4.89 12.74
CA SER A 113 -4.16 -5.47 13.31
C SER A 113 -5.40 -4.66 12.94
N VAL A 114 -5.33 -3.33 13.04
CA VAL A 114 -6.43 -2.44 12.67
C VAL A 114 -6.74 -2.55 11.18
N LEU A 115 -5.73 -2.43 10.31
CA LEU A 115 -5.91 -2.53 8.86
C LEU A 115 -6.46 -3.89 8.45
N ARG A 116 -6.00 -4.96 9.08
CA ARG A 116 -6.51 -6.30 8.82
C ARG A 116 -7.97 -6.47 9.24
N ALA A 117 -8.35 -5.90 10.39
CA ALA A 117 -9.74 -5.88 10.84
C ALA A 117 -10.62 -5.11 9.85
N VAL A 118 -10.20 -3.92 9.39
CA VAL A 118 -10.94 -3.13 8.39
C VAL A 118 -11.12 -3.90 7.09
N ALA A 119 -10.07 -4.55 6.57
CA ALA A 119 -10.17 -5.35 5.36
C ALA A 119 -11.17 -6.52 5.51
N GLY A 120 -11.20 -7.15 6.68
CA GLY A 120 -12.17 -8.21 7.00
C GLY A 120 -13.61 -7.69 7.06
N GLU A 121 -13.81 -6.54 7.69
CA GLU A 121 -15.11 -5.88 7.81
C GLU A 121 -15.66 -5.47 6.43
N LEU A 122 -14.85 -4.82 5.60
CA LEU A 122 -15.24 -4.41 4.24
C LEU A 122 -15.64 -5.60 3.37
N ARG A 123 -14.86 -6.69 3.41
CA ARG A 123 -15.19 -7.95 2.71
C ARG A 123 -16.48 -8.59 3.25
N ALA A 124 -16.79 -8.45 4.54
CA ALA A 124 -18.02 -8.98 5.10
C ALA A 124 -19.25 -8.16 4.71
N ARG A 125 -19.10 -6.83 4.56
CA ARG A 125 -20.19 -5.90 4.24
C ARG A 125 -20.50 -5.78 2.75
N HIS A 126 -19.54 -6.04 1.87
CA HIS A 126 -19.66 -5.75 0.45
C HIS A 126 -19.28 -6.95 -0.41
N ASP A 127 -20.21 -7.39 -1.26
CA ASP A 127 -20.03 -8.49 -2.22
C ASP A 127 -19.02 -8.18 -3.34
N TYR A 128 -18.73 -6.90 -3.57
CA TYR A 128 -17.76 -6.41 -4.53
C TYR A 128 -16.35 -6.20 -3.95
N VAL A 129 -16.13 -6.60 -2.69
CA VAL A 129 -14.83 -6.54 -2.00
C VAL A 129 -14.37 -7.94 -1.66
N ASP A 130 -13.13 -8.26 -2.02
CA ASP A 130 -12.46 -9.50 -1.61
C ASP A 130 -11.14 -9.19 -0.89
N TYR A 131 -10.60 -10.18 -0.19
CA TYR A 131 -9.34 -10.07 0.54
C TYR A 131 -8.38 -11.18 0.15
N PHE A 132 -7.18 -10.82 -0.30
CA PHE A 132 -6.11 -11.77 -0.55
C PHE A 132 -5.09 -11.78 0.61
N PRO A 133 -4.80 -12.95 1.22
CA PRO A 133 -4.02 -13.06 2.45
C PRO A 133 -2.50 -13.00 2.23
N SER A 134 -2.00 -12.01 1.49
CA SER A 134 -0.55 -11.82 1.30
C SER A 134 0.18 -11.54 2.61
N TYR A 135 -0.46 -10.79 3.52
CA TYR A 135 0.04 -10.50 4.86
C TYR A 135 0.29 -11.77 5.66
N GLU A 136 -0.71 -12.66 5.74
CA GLU A 136 -0.61 -13.89 6.51
C GLU A 136 0.35 -14.89 5.89
N ILE A 137 0.44 -14.97 4.55
CA ILE A 137 1.42 -15.84 3.87
C ILE A 137 2.85 -15.49 4.33
N ILE A 138 3.17 -14.20 4.42
CA ILE A 138 4.50 -13.74 4.84
C ILE A 138 4.68 -13.88 6.35
N THR A 139 3.71 -13.43 7.14
CA THR A 139 3.83 -13.27 8.60
C THR A 139 3.46 -14.50 9.43
N ALA A 140 2.93 -15.56 8.81
CA ALA A 140 2.49 -16.75 9.55
C ALA A 140 3.61 -17.30 10.46
N PRO A 141 3.33 -17.60 11.75
CA PRO A 141 4.34 -18.19 12.64
C PRO A 141 4.96 -19.48 12.09
N MET A 142 4.23 -20.19 11.22
CA MET A 142 4.69 -21.41 10.55
C MET A 142 5.81 -21.16 9.55
N SER A 143 5.94 -19.95 8.99
CA SER A 143 7.05 -19.58 8.10
C SER A 143 8.35 -19.37 8.88
N ARG A 144 8.28 -19.18 10.21
CA ARG A 144 9.43 -18.88 11.08
C ARG A 144 10.26 -17.70 10.57
N GLY A 145 9.61 -16.72 9.93
CA GLY A 145 10.28 -15.56 9.37
C GLY A 145 11.03 -15.82 8.06
N ALA A 146 10.94 -17.01 7.47
CA ALA A 146 11.68 -17.40 6.26
C ALA A 146 11.34 -16.58 5.01
N HIS A 147 10.29 -15.75 5.07
CA HIS A 147 9.88 -14.89 3.97
C HIS A 147 10.38 -13.45 4.11
N TYR A 148 11.10 -13.12 5.17
CA TYR A 148 11.79 -11.84 5.30
C TYR A 148 13.28 -11.98 5.00
N GLU A 149 13.88 -10.88 4.56
CA GLU A 149 15.33 -10.71 4.53
C GLU A 149 15.92 -10.72 5.96
N SER A 150 17.24 -10.82 6.08
CA SER A 150 17.91 -10.95 7.40
C SER A 150 17.60 -9.82 8.39
N GLY A 151 17.23 -8.64 7.88
CA GLY A 151 16.82 -7.49 8.70
C GLY A 151 15.38 -7.58 9.25
N MET A 152 14.60 -8.60 8.85
CA MET A 152 13.21 -8.81 9.28
C MET A 152 12.24 -7.66 8.93
N ARG A 153 12.60 -6.82 7.95
CA ARG A 153 11.79 -5.69 7.47
C ARG A 153 11.31 -5.89 6.04
N GLU A 154 12.25 -6.21 5.16
CA GLU A 154 11.97 -6.42 3.75
C GLU A 154 11.52 -7.85 3.50
N VAL A 155 10.56 -7.99 2.59
CA VAL A 155 10.10 -9.30 2.13
C VAL A 155 11.13 -9.84 1.16
N SER A 156 11.60 -11.06 1.42
CA SER A 156 12.52 -11.75 0.52
C SER A 156 11.88 -12.03 -0.85
N MET A 157 12.70 -12.13 -1.89
CA MET A 157 12.23 -12.49 -3.23
C MET A 157 11.53 -13.86 -3.25
N ASP A 158 11.97 -14.81 -2.43
CA ASP A 158 11.29 -16.10 -2.26
C ASP A 158 9.91 -15.95 -1.60
N GLY A 159 9.80 -15.04 -0.63
CA GLY A 159 8.53 -14.65 -0.03
C GLY A 159 7.57 -14.04 -1.06
N VAL A 160 8.05 -13.09 -1.86
CA VAL A 160 7.27 -12.49 -2.96
C VAL A 160 6.83 -13.56 -3.96
N ALA A 161 7.75 -14.43 -4.39
CA ALA A 161 7.44 -15.51 -5.33
C ALA A 161 6.37 -16.47 -4.78
N ASN A 162 6.44 -16.82 -3.50
CA ASN A 162 5.44 -17.66 -2.86
C ASN A 162 4.05 -16.99 -2.80
N VAL A 163 3.99 -15.70 -2.47
CA VAL A 163 2.74 -14.92 -2.49
C VAL A 163 2.15 -14.89 -3.90
N MET A 164 2.96 -14.60 -4.91
CA MET A 164 2.50 -14.55 -6.31
C MET A 164 2.03 -15.92 -6.81
N ARG A 165 2.73 -17.00 -6.45
CA ARG A 165 2.30 -18.38 -6.74
C ARG A 165 0.92 -18.66 -6.16
N CYS A 166 0.72 -18.40 -4.87
CA CYS A 166 -0.58 -18.57 -4.20
C CYS A 166 -1.67 -17.70 -4.86
N PHE A 167 -1.34 -16.47 -5.27
CA PHE A 167 -2.28 -15.57 -5.93
C PHE A 167 -2.78 -16.15 -7.26
N PHE A 168 -1.86 -16.56 -8.14
CA PHE A 168 -2.24 -17.11 -9.45
C PHE A 168 -2.90 -18.48 -9.35
N GLU A 169 -2.49 -19.34 -8.42
CA GLU A 169 -3.18 -20.63 -8.16
C GLU A 169 -4.64 -20.41 -7.72
N ALA A 170 -4.90 -19.42 -6.85
CA ALA A 170 -6.23 -19.13 -6.34
C ALA A 170 -7.16 -18.46 -7.37
N HIS A 171 -6.62 -17.64 -8.28
CA HIS A 171 -7.40 -16.88 -9.27
C HIS A 171 -7.39 -17.52 -10.67
N GLY A 172 -6.74 -18.67 -10.82
CA GLY A 172 -6.59 -19.38 -12.08
C GLY A 172 -5.40 -18.89 -12.91
N ASP A 173 -4.94 -19.76 -13.81
CA ASP A 173 -3.89 -19.49 -14.79
C ASP A 173 -4.24 -18.21 -15.56
N PHE A 174 -3.54 -17.11 -15.29
CA PHE A 174 -3.83 -15.80 -15.87
C PHE A 174 -3.45 -15.81 -17.35
N ARG A 175 -4.29 -16.43 -18.19
CA ARG A 175 -4.23 -16.32 -19.65
C ARG A 175 -4.92 -15.02 -20.09
N GLY A 176 -4.52 -13.91 -19.49
CA GLY A 176 -4.89 -12.59 -19.99
C GLY A 176 -4.47 -12.46 -21.46
N PRO A 177 -5.09 -11.56 -22.25
CA PRO A 177 -4.52 -11.19 -23.54
C PRO A 177 -3.03 -10.85 -23.32
N PRO A 178 -2.13 -11.19 -24.28
CA PRO A 178 -0.73 -10.86 -24.13
C PRO A 178 -0.63 -9.41 -23.69
N SER A 179 0.15 -9.15 -22.64
CA SER A 179 0.48 -7.80 -22.21
C SER A 179 0.68 -6.97 -23.47
N PRO A 180 0.02 -5.81 -23.63
CA PRO A 180 0.35 -4.94 -24.74
C PRO A 180 1.87 -4.86 -24.71
N LYS A 181 2.53 -5.28 -25.80
CA LYS A 181 3.97 -5.16 -25.92
C LYS A 181 4.24 -3.69 -25.62
N LEU A 182 4.69 -3.39 -24.39
CA LEU A 182 5.48 -2.20 -24.21
C LEU A 182 6.63 -2.47 -25.18
N GLU A 183 6.68 -1.70 -26.25
CA GLU A 183 7.91 -1.60 -27.00
C GLU A 183 8.92 -0.96 -26.03
N MET A 184 9.50 -1.82 -25.21
CA MET A 184 10.66 -1.50 -24.41
C MET A 184 11.80 -1.34 -25.39
N ALA A 185 12.05 -0.09 -25.77
CA ALA A 185 13.34 0.30 -26.26
C ALA A 185 14.36 0.05 -25.12
N GLY A 186 15.08 -1.07 -25.18
CA GLY A 186 16.26 -1.35 -24.34
C GLY A 186 16.04 -2.36 -23.20
N SER A 187 16.07 -3.65 -23.51
CA SER A 187 15.79 -4.76 -22.58
C SER A 187 17.04 -5.33 -21.88
N ALA A 188 17.90 -4.50 -21.29
CA ALA A 188 18.98 -5.00 -20.41
C ALA A 188 19.26 -4.10 -19.20
N GLU A 189 18.84 -2.84 -19.22
CA GLU A 189 19.01 -1.89 -18.12
C GLU A 189 17.73 -1.70 -17.29
N TYR A 190 16.59 -2.18 -17.79
CA TYR A 190 15.26 -1.91 -17.23
C TYR A 190 14.91 -2.76 -16.00
N GLU A 191 15.41 -4.00 -15.89
CA GLU A 191 15.15 -4.87 -14.72
C GLU A 191 15.86 -4.38 -13.44
N THR A 192 16.98 -3.66 -13.57
CA THR A 192 17.68 -3.06 -12.42
C THR A 192 17.13 -1.68 -12.04
N ALA A 193 16.46 -0.99 -12.96
CA ALA A 193 15.96 0.36 -12.75
C ALA A 193 14.61 0.36 -12.01
N GLU A 194 13.66 -0.53 -12.35
CA GLU A 194 12.36 -0.60 -11.66
C GLU A 194 12.46 -1.13 -10.22
N ALA A 195 13.35 -2.09 -9.95
CA ALA A 195 13.59 -2.57 -8.59
C ALA A 195 14.27 -1.49 -7.72
N LYS A 196 15.25 -0.77 -8.28
CA LYS A 196 15.85 0.41 -7.62
C LYS A 196 14.87 1.59 -7.54
N GLU A 197 13.99 1.80 -8.51
CA GLU A 197 12.96 2.83 -8.46
C GLU A 197 11.89 2.49 -7.42
N MET A 198 11.47 1.23 -7.28
CA MET A 198 10.56 0.80 -6.21
C MET A 198 11.19 0.99 -4.82
N GLU A 199 12.49 0.72 -4.67
CA GLU A 199 13.26 1.03 -3.46
C GLU A 199 13.29 2.56 -3.19
N VAL A 200 13.37 3.37 -4.25
CA VAL A 200 13.35 4.85 -4.20
C VAL A 200 11.93 5.43 -3.97
N ILE A 201 10.86 4.66 -4.16
CA ILE A 201 9.45 5.11 -4.04
C ILE A 201 8.86 4.85 -2.65
N CYS A 202 9.49 4.05 -1.79
CA CYS A 202 9.01 3.88 -0.42
C CYS A 202 9.43 5.09 0.44
N ASP A 203 8.53 6.07 0.62
CA ASP A 203 8.80 7.22 1.48
C ASP A 203 9.08 6.81 2.93
N GLU A 204 8.54 5.67 3.37
CA GLU A 204 8.81 5.08 4.67
C GLU A 204 10.28 4.65 4.85
N ALA A 205 10.93 4.12 3.81
CA ALA A 205 12.33 3.69 3.88
C ALA A 205 13.28 4.87 4.20
N LYS A 206 12.86 6.11 3.89
CA LYS A 206 13.62 7.32 4.20
C LYS A 206 13.57 7.69 5.70
N LEU A 207 12.77 7.00 6.50
CA LEU A 207 12.79 7.10 7.96
C LEU A 207 13.91 6.27 8.60
N ASP A 208 14.53 5.35 7.86
CA ASP A 208 15.58 4.52 8.42
C ASP A 208 16.86 5.35 8.67
N PRO A 209 17.51 5.18 9.84
CA PRO A 209 18.77 5.84 10.09
C PRO A 209 19.82 5.37 9.08
N VAL A 210 20.53 6.32 8.47
CA VAL A 210 21.73 5.98 7.68
C VAL A 210 22.71 5.31 8.64
N VAL A 211 22.93 4.01 8.46
CA VAL A 211 23.91 3.26 9.25
C VAL A 211 25.28 3.89 9.01
N ALA A 212 25.85 4.49 10.06
CA ALA A 212 27.24 4.96 10.09
C ALA A 212 28.19 3.80 10.39
#